data_AF-A0A661N2R0-F1
#
_entry.id   AF-A0A661N2R0-F1
#
_cell.length_a   1.000
_cell.length_b   1.000
_cell.length_c   1.000
_cell.angle_alpha   90.00
_cell.angle_beta   90.00
_cell.angle_gamma   90.00
#
_symmetry.space_group_name_H-M   'P 1'
#
loop_
_entity.id
_entity.type
_entity.pdbx_description
1 polymer ?
#
loop_
_entity_poly.entity_id
_entity_poly.type
_entity_poly.pdbx_seq_one_letter_code
_entity_poly.pdbx_strand_id
1 'polypeptide(L)'
;MCYSGTKGITSNAVHMLARDGLIDYDAPVAEYWPEFGCNGKGQITVRHLLSHQAGLHKVVHLVDQLPDILDWDLIVSRLAKTEPDFHPGTANAYQAVTFGWLVGELIQRISGLTVPEFLERRIVGPLKLDGLYIGNADTQMHRLPDFIGLPELQRSGAGPLSPDYHIPFWVRSGPLRDLWRRGLSPKNAKALFSHPAFWKACLPAMNGVATARSLAKMYAALSLGGELDGVRLVSEEIVRKAAEVQTKRADKVIFYPLHWKLGYHRTDAFLMDVPEAFGHFGLGGAGGWANPALKLSLGFVHNSSPFSITGQTRTVMMTAAVYESLGIYKGVCHTLRHGPIVDLVPKRS
;
A
#
# COMPACT_ATOMS: atom_id res chain seq x y z
N MET A 1 -11.12 5.06 -0.33
CA MET A 1 -10.28 3.84 -0.29
C MET A 1 -8.88 4.21 -0.71
N CYS A 2 -7.88 3.61 -0.08
CA CYS A 2 -6.47 3.91 -0.28
C CYS A 2 -5.76 2.92 -1.21
N TYR A 3 -6.42 1.83 -1.65
CA TYR A 3 -5.81 0.78 -2.48
C TYR A 3 -4.47 0.32 -1.87
N SER A 4 -3.40 0.35 -2.66
CA SER A 4 -2.06 0.04 -2.15
C SER A 4 -1.51 1.01 -1.12
N GLY A 5 -2.02 2.24 -1.00
CA GLY A 5 -1.70 3.15 0.09
C GLY A 5 -2.01 2.57 1.47
N THR A 6 -2.88 1.55 1.55
CA THR A 6 -3.11 0.73 2.75
C THR A 6 -1.82 0.10 3.29
N LYS A 7 -0.85 -0.25 2.43
CA LYS A 7 0.43 -0.83 2.87
C LYS A 7 1.21 0.11 3.78
N GLY A 8 1.11 1.43 3.59
CA GLY A 8 1.72 2.39 4.49
C GLY A 8 1.09 2.39 5.89
N ILE A 9 -0.23 2.16 5.97
CA ILE A 9 -0.96 1.98 7.25
C ILE A 9 -0.50 0.68 7.93
N THR A 10 -0.47 -0.42 7.18
CA THR A 10 -0.03 -1.73 7.69
C THR A 10 1.43 -1.73 8.15
N SER A 11 2.30 -1.01 7.44
CA SER A 11 3.73 -0.92 7.79
C SER A 11 3.95 -0.18 9.11
N ASN A 12 3.14 0.84 9.42
CA ASN A 12 3.18 1.50 10.73
C ASN A 12 2.98 0.51 11.88
N ALA A 13 2.07 -0.45 11.73
CA ALA A 13 1.85 -1.46 12.77
C ALA A 13 3.12 -2.30 13.04
N VAL A 14 3.83 -2.71 11.99
CA VAL A 14 5.12 -3.42 12.16
C VAL A 14 6.19 -2.52 12.78
N HIS A 15 6.26 -1.25 12.41
CA HIS A 15 7.20 -0.32 13.01
C HIS A 15 6.91 -0.07 14.50
N MET A 16 5.64 -0.09 14.91
CA MET A 16 5.26 -0.02 16.32
C MET A 16 5.71 -1.27 17.08
N LEU A 17 5.57 -2.46 16.49
CA LEU A 17 6.10 -3.70 17.07
C LEU A 17 7.63 -3.65 17.20
N ALA A 18 8.32 -3.06 16.22
CA ALA A 18 9.78 -2.92 16.25
C ALA A 18 10.22 -1.94 17.34
N ARG A 19 9.49 -0.82 17.51
CA ARG A 19 9.69 0.10 18.64
C ARG A 19 9.52 -0.61 19.98
N ASP A 20 8.54 -1.51 20.08
CA ASP A 20 8.27 -2.27 21.31
C ASP A 20 9.30 -3.40 21.56
N GLY A 21 10.28 -3.58 20.66
CA GLY A 21 11.29 -4.64 20.76
C GLY A 21 10.76 -6.03 20.47
N LEU A 22 9.57 -6.14 19.85
CA LEU A 22 8.89 -7.41 19.59
C LEU A 22 9.22 -8.02 18.22
N ILE A 23 9.83 -7.23 17.33
CA ILE A 23 10.25 -7.67 15.99
C ILE A 23 11.54 -6.97 15.59
N ASP A 24 12.44 -7.71 14.96
CA ASP A 24 13.65 -7.18 14.32
C ASP A 24 13.48 -7.24 12.79
N TYR A 25 13.88 -6.17 12.10
CA TYR A 25 13.84 -6.13 10.63
C TYR A 25 14.78 -7.14 10.00
N ASP A 26 15.89 -7.45 10.66
CA ASP A 26 16.92 -8.34 10.13
C ASP A 26 16.77 -9.79 10.59
N ALA A 27 15.84 -10.06 11.52
CA ALA A 27 15.47 -11.41 11.90
C ALA A 27 14.73 -12.14 10.76
N PRO A 28 14.98 -13.45 10.57
CA PRO A 28 14.16 -14.31 9.73
C PRO A 28 12.68 -14.26 10.13
N VAL A 29 11.79 -14.16 9.14
CA VAL A 29 10.33 -14.25 9.33
C VAL A 29 9.93 -15.53 10.05
N ALA A 30 10.69 -16.60 9.83
CA ALA A 30 10.47 -17.90 10.45
C ALA A 30 10.59 -17.89 11.99
N GLU A 31 11.23 -16.89 12.59
CA GLU A 31 11.26 -16.74 14.05
C GLU A 31 9.88 -16.38 14.62
N TYR A 32 9.09 -15.64 13.86
CA TYR A 32 7.74 -15.19 14.24
C TYR A 32 6.63 -16.05 13.63
N TRP A 33 6.95 -16.70 12.51
CA TRP A 33 6.05 -17.55 11.74
C TRP A 33 6.78 -18.82 11.27
N PRO A 34 6.92 -19.84 12.16
CA PRO A 34 7.74 -21.02 11.88
C PRO A 34 7.39 -21.75 10.57
N GLU A 35 6.10 -21.86 10.24
CA GLU A 35 5.58 -22.51 9.04
C GLU A 35 6.06 -21.83 7.75
N PHE A 36 6.39 -20.53 7.82
CA PHE A 36 6.95 -19.79 6.70
C PHE A 36 8.36 -20.26 6.33
N GLY A 37 9.13 -20.86 7.24
CA GLY A 37 10.54 -21.21 7.03
C GLY A 37 10.82 -22.28 5.98
N CYS A 38 9.80 -22.95 5.45
CA CYS A 38 9.95 -24.03 4.46
C CYS A 38 10.27 -23.53 3.04
N ASN A 39 10.60 -24.45 2.12
CA ASN A 39 10.74 -24.19 0.68
C ASN A 39 11.71 -23.03 0.34
N GLY A 40 12.88 -23.04 0.98
CA GLY A 40 13.95 -22.06 0.74
C GLY A 40 13.73 -20.68 1.38
N LYS A 41 12.72 -20.52 2.25
CA LYS A 41 12.36 -19.24 2.86
C LYS A 41 12.97 -18.96 4.23
N GLY A 42 13.71 -19.91 4.80
CA GLY A 42 14.27 -19.79 6.16
C GLY A 42 15.20 -18.60 6.40
N GLN A 43 15.72 -17.95 5.36
CA GLN A 43 16.57 -16.76 5.44
C GLN A 43 15.87 -15.47 4.96
N ILE A 44 14.57 -15.52 4.67
CA ILE A 44 13.79 -14.32 4.35
C ILE A 44 13.58 -13.54 5.65
N THR A 45 14.08 -12.31 5.70
CA THR A 45 13.94 -11.42 6.84
C THR A 45 12.67 -10.57 6.73
N VAL A 46 12.26 -9.96 7.85
CA VAL A 46 11.16 -8.98 7.88
C VAL A 46 11.44 -7.82 6.91
N ARG A 47 12.70 -7.37 6.81
CA ARG A 47 13.17 -6.37 5.83
C ARG A 47 12.89 -6.81 4.41
N HIS A 48 13.13 -8.07 4.05
CA HIS A 48 12.81 -8.59 2.71
C HIS A 48 11.31 -8.53 2.41
N LEU A 49 10.43 -8.80 3.38
CA LEU A 49 8.99 -8.64 3.19
C LEU A 49 8.62 -7.16 2.96
N LEU A 50 9.04 -6.28 3.87
CA LEU A 50 8.69 -4.85 3.85
C LEU A 50 9.21 -4.13 2.61
N SER A 51 10.30 -4.60 2.00
CA SER A 51 10.91 -4.00 0.80
C SER A 51 10.64 -4.75 -0.50
N HIS A 52 9.68 -5.69 -0.50
CA HIS A 52 9.27 -6.47 -1.69
C HIS A 52 10.39 -7.35 -2.30
N GLN A 53 11.31 -7.84 -1.48
CA GLN A 53 12.48 -8.63 -1.88
C GLN A 53 12.35 -10.13 -1.56
N ALA A 54 11.16 -10.60 -1.16
CA ALA A 54 10.96 -11.97 -0.74
C ALA A 54 10.60 -12.96 -1.86
N GLY A 55 10.36 -12.48 -3.09
CA GLY A 55 9.96 -13.34 -4.22
C GLY A 55 8.49 -13.81 -4.23
N LEU A 56 7.70 -13.49 -3.20
CA LEU A 56 6.32 -13.97 -3.01
C LEU A 56 5.23 -13.04 -3.57
N HIS A 57 5.41 -12.54 -4.78
CA HIS A 57 4.53 -11.51 -5.37
C HIS A 57 3.34 -12.08 -6.16
N LYS A 58 3.42 -13.34 -6.61
CA LYS A 58 2.41 -13.97 -7.46
C LYS A 58 1.21 -14.46 -6.65
N VAL A 59 0.13 -13.68 -6.68
CA VAL A 59 -1.17 -14.07 -6.10
C VAL A 59 -1.86 -15.22 -6.87
N VAL A 60 -1.49 -15.39 -8.13
CA VAL A 60 -2.18 -16.25 -9.10
C VAL A 60 -2.20 -17.74 -8.72
N HIS A 61 -1.25 -18.19 -7.90
CA HIS A 61 -1.15 -19.56 -7.41
C HIS A 61 -1.76 -19.74 -6.02
N LEU A 62 -2.26 -18.65 -5.42
CA LEU A 62 -2.82 -18.63 -4.08
C LEU A 62 -4.35 -18.60 -4.08
N VAL A 63 -4.97 -18.23 -5.19
CA VAL A 63 -6.42 -17.98 -5.31
C VAL A 63 -6.96 -18.85 -6.45
N ASP A 64 -7.70 -19.91 -6.12
CA ASP A 64 -8.32 -20.78 -7.11
C ASP A 64 -9.67 -20.20 -7.56
N GLN A 65 -10.41 -19.62 -6.62
CA GLN A 65 -11.66 -18.90 -6.86
C GLN A 65 -11.64 -17.53 -6.19
N LEU A 66 -12.41 -16.57 -6.70
CA LEU A 66 -12.42 -15.20 -6.17
C LEU A 66 -12.68 -15.12 -4.65
N PRO A 67 -13.58 -15.94 -4.04
CA PRO A 67 -13.78 -15.94 -2.59
C PRO A 67 -12.54 -16.31 -1.76
N ASP A 68 -11.61 -17.11 -2.30
CA ASP A 68 -10.38 -17.50 -1.58
C ASP A 68 -9.57 -16.27 -1.14
N ILE A 69 -9.66 -15.16 -1.88
CA ILE A 69 -8.98 -13.91 -1.53
C ILE A 69 -9.45 -13.34 -0.20
N LEU A 70 -10.63 -13.74 0.28
CA LEU A 70 -11.21 -13.27 1.55
C LEU A 70 -10.91 -14.23 2.71
N ASP A 71 -10.42 -15.43 2.42
CA ASP A 71 -10.06 -16.45 3.42
C ASP A 71 -8.60 -16.25 3.87
N TRP A 72 -8.44 -15.68 5.07
CA TRP A 72 -7.12 -15.35 5.61
C TRP A 72 -6.24 -16.59 5.77
N ASP A 73 -6.75 -17.62 6.44
CA ASP A 73 -5.99 -18.81 6.83
C ASP A 73 -5.61 -19.65 5.61
N LEU A 74 -6.52 -19.75 4.63
CA LEU A 74 -6.23 -20.40 3.36
C LEU A 74 -5.06 -19.72 2.64
N ILE A 75 -5.10 -18.40 2.49
CA ILE A 75 -4.06 -17.67 1.76
C ILE A 75 -2.73 -17.68 2.51
N VAL A 76 -2.75 -17.48 3.83
CA VAL A 76 -1.55 -17.55 4.69
C VAL A 76 -0.91 -18.94 4.61
N SER A 77 -1.69 -20.01 4.69
CA SER A 77 -1.16 -21.39 4.60
C SER A 77 -0.58 -21.70 3.22
N ARG A 78 -1.18 -21.20 2.14
CA ARG A 78 -0.64 -21.31 0.77
C ARG A 78 0.65 -20.48 0.61
N LEU A 79 0.70 -19.27 1.15
CA LEU A 79 1.92 -18.42 1.15
C LEU A 79 3.07 -19.08 1.89
N ALA A 80 2.81 -19.66 3.07
CA ALA A 80 3.81 -20.40 3.83
C ALA A 80 4.46 -21.51 3.01
N LYS A 81 3.71 -22.17 2.13
CA LYS A 81 4.18 -23.27 1.28
C LYS A 81 4.73 -22.82 -0.09
N THR A 82 4.69 -21.53 -0.41
CA THR A 82 5.13 -21.03 -1.72
C THR A 82 6.66 -20.96 -1.79
N GLU A 83 7.23 -21.35 -2.93
CA GLU A 83 8.65 -21.12 -3.25
C GLU A 83 8.87 -19.68 -3.76
N PRO A 84 9.93 -18.98 -3.33
CA PRO A 84 10.29 -17.68 -3.88
C PRO A 84 10.63 -17.76 -5.38
N ASP A 85 10.13 -16.82 -6.18
CA ASP A 85 10.47 -16.73 -7.61
C ASP A 85 11.93 -16.35 -7.90
N PHE A 86 12.66 -15.88 -6.89
CA PHE A 86 14.07 -15.52 -6.96
C PHE A 86 14.68 -15.61 -5.56
N HIS A 87 16.01 -15.69 -5.49
CA HIS A 87 16.71 -15.70 -4.22
C HIS A 87 16.43 -14.39 -3.44
N PRO A 88 15.93 -14.46 -2.20
CA PRO A 88 15.57 -13.28 -1.43
C PRO A 88 16.69 -12.24 -1.35
N GLY A 89 16.34 -10.95 -1.45
CA GLY A 89 17.31 -9.84 -1.43
C GLY A 89 18.07 -9.59 -2.75
N THR A 90 18.05 -10.52 -3.70
CA THR A 90 18.75 -10.33 -5.00
C THR A 90 17.96 -9.50 -6.01
N ALA A 91 16.64 -9.40 -5.82
CA ALA A 91 15.74 -8.62 -6.66
C ALA A 91 14.55 -8.12 -5.84
N ASN A 92 13.76 -7.21 -6.43
CA ASN A 92 12.46 -6.79 -5.90
C ASN A 92 11.35 -6.97 -6.94
N ALA A 93 10.20 -7.42 -6.45
CA ALA A 93 8.99 -7.60 -7.23
C ALA A 93 7.81 -7.21 -6.36
N TYR A 94 7.09 -6.15 -6.77
CA TYR A 94 6.03 -5.58 -5.96
C TYR A 94 4.96 -6.60 -5.59
N GLN A 95 4.82 -6.83 -4.29
CA GLN A 95 3.82 -7.71 -3.69
C GLN A 95 2.47 -6.96 -3.62
N ALA A 96 1.82 -6.81 -4.78
CA ALA A 96 0.65 -5.94 -4.93
C ALA A 96 -0.48 -6.28 -3.96
N VAL A 97 -0.70 -7.57 -3.67
CA VAL A 97 -1.70 -8.03 -2.72
C VAL A 97 -1.09 -8.86 -1.60
N THR A 98 -0.12 -9.73 -1.92
CA THR A 98 0.46 -10.67 -0.96
C THR A 98 1.13 -10.02 0.23
N PHE A 99 1.63 -8.79 0.09
CA PHE A 99 2.13 -7.97 1.20
C PHE A 99 1.15 -7.91 2.36
N GLY A 100 -0.16 -7.81 2.07
CA GLY A 100 -1.19 -7.65 3.10
C GLY A 100 -1.26 -8.84 4.05
N TRP A 101 -1.22 -10.07 3.52
CA TRP A 101 -1.17 -11.28 4.32
C TRP A 101 0.20 -11.51 4.93
N LEU A 102 1.29 -11.29 4.19
CA LEU A 102 2.65 -11.50 4.68
C LEU A 102 2.97 -10.62 5.89
N VAL A 103 2.67 -9.33 5.80
CA VAL A 103 2.93 -8.34 6.85
C VAL A 103 1.85 -8.39 7.91
N GLY A 104 0.59 -8.60 7.51
CA GLY A 104 -0.52 -8.77 8.44
C GLY A 104 -0.36 -9.99 9.34
N GLU A 105 0.12 -11.11 8.83
CA GLU A 105 0.31 -12.33 9.62
C GLU A 105 1.37 -12.14 10.70
N LEU A 106 2.45 -11.41 10.40
CA LEU A 106 3.44 -11.01 11.41
C LEU A 106 2.79 -10.16 12.51
N ILE A 107 1.95 -9.18 12.14
CA ILE A 107 1.24 -8.35 13.13
C ILE A 107 0.38 -9.24 14.03
N GLN A 108 -0.38 -10.17 13.46
CA GLN A 108 -1.27 -11.03 14.24
C GLN A 108 -0.52 -11.98 15.18
N ARG A 109 0.51 -12.67 14.68
CA ARG A 109 1.29 -13.63 15.47
C ARG A 109 2.05 -12.97 16.61
N ILE A 110 2.64 -11.80 16.37
CA ILE A 110 3.46 -11.11 17.38
C ILE A 110 2.59 -10.40 18.41
N SER A 111 1.51 -9.75 17.98
CA SER A 111 0.68 -8.94 18.89
C SER A 111 -0.45 -9.71 19.58
N GLY A 112 -0.85 -10.87 19.03
CA GLY A 112 -2.06 -11.59 19.44
C GLY A 112 -3.37 -10.88 19.06
N LEU A 113 -3.31 -9.80 18.26
CA LEU A 113 -4.47 -9.04 17.81
C LEU A 113 -4.66 -9.22 16.32
N THR A 114 -5.91 -9.26 15.85
CA THR A 114 -6.16 -9.14 14.41
C THR A 114 -5.68 -7.78 13.89
N VAL A 115 -5.39 -7.66 12.59
CA VAL A 115 -4.94 -6.37 12.01
C VAL A 115 -5.92 -5.22 12.31
N PRO A 116 -7.26 -5.37 12.16
CA PRO A 116 -8.20 -4.31 12.50
C PRO A 116 -8.17 -3.92 13.98
N GLU A 117 -8.07 -4.89 14.90
CA GLU A 117 -7.98 -4.62 16.33
C GLU A 117 -6.68 -3.91 16.71
N PHE A 118 -5.56 -4.30 16.11
CA PHE A 118 -4.29 -3.62 16.31
C PHE A 118 -4.39 -2.16 15.88
N LEU A 119 -4.91 -1.91 14.67
CA LEU A 119 -5.06 -0.55 14.15
C LEU A 119 -5.95 0.30 15.04
N GLU A 120 -7.09 -0.23 15.48
CA GLU A 120 -8.00 0.48 16.35
C GLU A 120 -7.33 0.86 17.68
N ARG A 121 -6.75 -0.13 18.36
CA ARG A 121 -6.18 0.05 19.70
C ARG A 121 -4.89 0.86 19.72
N ARG A 122 -4.07 0.76 18.68
CA ARG A 122 -2.70 1.27 18.67
C ARG A 122 -2.51 2.52 17.81
N ILE A 123 -3.39 2.76 16.83
CA ILE A 123 -3.24 3.89 15.90
C ILE A 123 -4.48 4.78 15.90
N VAL A 124 -5.65 4.25 15.55
CA VAL A 124 -6.89 5.03 15.34
C VAL A 124 -7.35 5.67 16.64
N GLY A 125 -7.56 4.87 17.70
CA GLY A 125 -8.01 5.35 19.00
C GLY A 125 -7.05 6.38 19.62
N PRO A 126 -5.75 6.06 19.77
CA PRO A 126 -4.77 6.98 20.35
C PRO A 126 -4.67 8.31 19.59
N LEU A 127 -4.57 8.28 18.25
CA LEU A 127 -4.47 9.51 17.46
C LEU A 127 -5.82 10.21 17.22
N LYS A 128 -6.93 9.61 17.68
CA LYS A 128 -8.31 10.06 17.47
C LYS A 128 -8.61 10.24 15.98
N LEU A 129 -8.27 9.24 15.18
CA LEU A 129 -8.50 9.24 13.74
C LEU A 129 -9.96 8.95 13.43
N ASP A 130 -10.52 9.67 12.47
CA ASP A 130 -11.88 9.43 11.98
C ASP A 130 -11.85 8.75 10.60
N GLY A 131 -12.61 7.65 10.48
CA GLY A 131 -12.82 6.95 9.23
C GLY A 131 -11.58 6.25 8.67
N LEU A 132 -10.60 5.92 9.52
CA LEU A 132 -9.46 5.06 9.15
C LEU A 132 -9.69 3.63 9.63
N TYR A 133 -9.75 2.67 8.72
CA TYR A 133 -9.93 1.24 9.03
C TYR A 133 -9.47 0.35 7.86
N ILE A 134 -9.21 -0.92 8.14
CA ILE A 134 -8.96 -1.96 7.13
C ILE A 134 -9.93 -3.10 7.39
N GLY A 135 -10.83 -3.36 6.44
CA GLY A 135 -11.93 -4.32 6.65
C GLY A 135 -12.91 -3.89 7.74
N ASN A 136 -13.73 -4.84 8.21
CA ASN A 136 -14.73 -4.68 9.26
C ASN A 136 -15.73 -3.54 8.98
N ALA A 137 -16.03 -3.27 7.71
CA ALA A 137 -16.89 -2.16 7.31
C ALA A 137 -18.36 -2.35 7.68
N ASP A 138 -18.77 -3.43 8.36
CA ASP A 138 -20.17 -3.72 8.71
C ASP A 138 -20.89 -2.52 9.34
N THR A 139 -20.19 -1.74 10.18
CA THR A 139 -20.73 -0.53 10.80
C THR A 139 -20.47 0.76 10.02
N GLN A 140 -19.56 0.74 9.03
CA GLN A 140 -19.06 1.93 8.32
C GLN A 140 -19.43 1.96 6.83
N MET A 141 -20.11 0.94 6.28
CA MET A 141 -20.50 0.86 4.86
C MET A 141 -21.24 2.11 4.38
N HIS A 142 -22.05 2.73 5.24
CA HIS A 142 -22.80 3.95 4.94
C HIS A 142 -21.92 5.19 4.68
N ARG A 143 -20.66 5.18 5.13
CA ARG A 143 -19.69 6.26 4.93
C ARG A 143 -18.87 6.09 3.65
N LEU A 144 -18.97 4.93 2.99
CA LEU A 144 -18.21 4.66 1.78
C LEU A 144 -18.82 5.41 0.58
N PRO A 145 -18.06 6.29 -0.08
CA PRO A 145 -18.51 6.93 -1.30
C PRO A 145 -18.55 5.90 -2.44
N ASP A 146 -19.49 6.08 -3.36
CA ASP A 146 -19.47 5.35 -4.62
C ASP A 146 -18.25 5.75 -5.46
N PHE A 147 -17.71 4.77 -6.20
CA PHE A 147 -16.54 4.98 -7.03
C PHE A 147 -16.94 5.49 -8.41
N ILE A 148 -16.40 6.64 -8.80
CA ILE A 148 -16.65 7.21 -10.12
C ILE A 148 -15.98 6.32 -11.17
N GLY A 149 -16.77 5.76 -12.09
CA GLY A 149 -16.30 4.88 -13.16
C GLY A 149 -16.31 3.38 -12.81
N LEU A 150 -16.91 3.00 -11.68
CA LEU A 150 -17.25 1.62 -11.31
C LEU A 150 -18.77 1.50 -11.07
N PRO A 151 -19.34 0.28 -11.10
CA PRO A 151 -20.71 0.07 -10.64
C PRO A 151 -20.90 0.56 -9.20
N GLU A 152 -22.12 1.00 -8.88
CA GLU A 152 -22.50 1.41 -7.52
C GLU A 152 -22.26 0.27 -6.52
N LEU A 153 -21.89 0.66 -5.30
CA LEU A 153 -21.68 -0.32 -4.25
C LEU A 153 -23.02 -0.93 -3.84
N GLN A 154 -23.15 -2.26 -3.92
CA GLN A 154 -24.39 -2.93 -3.49
C GLN A 154 -24.50 -2.89 -1.96
N ARG A 155 -25.14 -1.86 -1.41
CA ARG A 155 -25.21 -1.66 0.05
C ARG A 155 -26.18 -2.60 0.77
N SER A 156 -27.11 -3.24 0.05
CA SER A 156 -28.15 -4.11 0.61
C SER A 156 -28.40 -5.35 -0.27
N GLY A 157 -27.99 -6.53 0.20
CA GLY A 157 -28.30 -7.82 -0.43
C GLY A 157 -27.09 -8.49 -1.09
N ALA A 158 -26.66 -9.62 -0.52
CA ALA A 158 -25.65 -10.48 -1.14
C ALA A 158 -26.36 -11.57 -1.96
N GLY A 159 -26.13 -11.58 -3.27
CA GLY A 159 -26.28 -12.79 -4.09
C GLY A 159 -24.91 -13.41 -4.32
N PRO A 160 -24.81 -14.74 -4.55
CA PRO A 160 -23.54 -15.36 -4.93
C PRO A 160 -22.98 -14.74 -6.21
N LEU A 161 -21.64 -14.70 -6.33
CA LEU A 161 -20.96 -14.26 -7.55
C LEU A 161 -21.46 -15.10 -8.75
N SER A 162 -22.00 -14.46 -9.80
CA SER A 162 -22.64 -15.20 -10.90
C SER A 162 -21.61 -15.96 -11.76
N PRO A 163 -21.86 -17.21 -12.18
CA PRO A 163 -20.86 -18.03 -12.88
C PRO A 163 -20.74 -17.82 -14.40
N ASP A 164 -21.64 -17.08 -15.05
CA ASP A 164 -21.80 -17.21 -16.51
C ASP A 164 -21.01 -16.18 -17.33
N TYR A 165 -20.01 -16.65 -18.11
CA TYR A 165 -19.59 -15.94 -19.31
C TYR A 165 -18.94 -16.81 -20.38
N HIS A 166 -19.53 -16.81 -21.59
CA HIS A 166 -18.99 -17.42 -22.80
C HIS A 166 -18.10 -16.45 -23.59
N ILE A 167 -16.98 -16.93 -24.13
CA ILE A 167 -16.02 -16.15 -24.92
C ILE A 167 -16.19 -16.46 -26.42
N PRO A 168 -16.21 -15.46 -27.31
CA PRO A 168 -16.25 -15.68 -28.76
C PRO A 168 -15.02 -16.41 -29.31
N PHE A 169 -15.26 -17.31 -30.27
CA PHE A 169 -14.32 -18.31 -30.81
C PHE A 169 -13.02 -17.76 -31.47
N TRP A 170 -12.94 -16.47 -31.79
CA TRP A 170 -11.82 -15.89 -32.55
C TRP A 170 -10.65 -15.35 -31.72
N VAL A 171 -10.68 -15.42 -30.38
CA VAL A 171 -9.57 -14.94 -29.55
C VAL A 171 -8.52 -16.05 -29.34
N ARG A 172 -7.48 -16.04 -30.18
CA ARG A 172 -6.39 -17.04 -30.23
C ARG A 172 -5.26 -16.77 -29.20
N SER A 173 -4.63 -17.89 -28.81
CA SER A 173 -3.65 -18.25 -27.75
C SER A 173 -2.45 -17.33 -27.42
N GLY A 174 -2.09 -17.23 -26.13
CA GLY A 174 -0.79 -16.71 -25.63
C GLY A 174 -0.65 -16.79 -24.08
N PRO A 175 0.54 -16.54 -23.47
CA PRO A 175 0.80 -16.59 -22.01
C PRO A 175 -0.08 -15.63 -21.19
N LEU A 176 -0.60 -14.58 -21.82
CA LEU A 176 -1.61 -13.70 -21.24
C LEU A 176 -2.93 -14.42 -20.89
N ARG A 177 -3.23 -15.56 -21.53
CA ARG A 177 -4.42 -16.40 -21.26
C ARG A 177 -4.44 -16.92 -19.83
N ASP A 178 -3.29 -17.25 -19.25
CA ASP A 178 -3.23 -17.80 -17.89
C ASP A 178 -3.37 -16.69 -16.84
N LEU A 179 -2.87 -15.49 -17.16
CA LEU A 179 -2.96 -14.27 -16.35
C LEU A 179 -4.39 -13.71 -16.32
N TRP A 180 -5.13 -13.79 -17.43
CA TRP A 180 -6.54 -13.39 -17.51
C TRP A 180 -7.51 -14.42 -16.91
N ARG A 181 -7.19 -15.73 -16.97
CA ARG A 181 -8.06 -16.83 -16.49
C ARG A 181 -8.11 -16.95 -14.96
N ARG A 182 -7.11 -16.44 -14.24
CA ARG A 182 -6.91 -16.68 -12.80
C ARG A 182 -7.18 -15.45 -11.89
N GLY A 183 -8.08 -14.55 -12.31
CA GLY A 183 -8.73 -13.61 -11.37
C GLY A 183 -8.28 -12.15 -11.38
N LEU A 184 -7.31 -11.74 -12.20
CA LEU A 184 -6.86 -10.33 -12.30
C LEU A 184 -7.33 -9.62 -13.58
N SER A 185 -8.41 -10.11 -14.20
CA SER A 185 -9.05 -9.37 -15.28
C SER A 185 -9.75 -8.11 -14.75
N PRO A 186 -9.78 -7.00 -15.52
CA PRO A 186 -10.54 -5.82 -15.16
C PRO A 186 -12.02 -6.11 -14.86
N LYS A 187 -12.62 -7.16 -15.47
CA LYS A 187 -14.02 -7.56 -15.20
C LYS A 187 -14.20 -8.13 -13.79
N ASN A 188 -13.32 -9.03 -13.36
CA ASN A 188 -13.42 -9.66 -12.04
C ASN A 188 -12.97 -8.71 -10.92
N ALA A 189 -11.97 -7.86 -11.19
CA ALA A 189 -11.55 -6.81 -10.26
C ALA A 189 -12.69 -5.80 -9.98
N LYS A 190 -13.47 -5.43 -11.01
CA LYS A 190 -14.67 -4.59 -10.85
C LYS A 190 -15.70 -5.25 -9.94
N ALA A 191 -16.03 -6.51 -10.20
CA ALA A 191 -16.99 -7.28 -9.40
C ALA A 191 -16.54 -7.41 -7.94
N LEU A 192 -15.25 -7.65 -7.70
CA LEU A 192 -14.67 -7.70 -6.35
C LEU A 192 -14.85 -6.36 -5.61
N PHE A 193 -14.50 -5.24 -6.24
CA PHE A 193 -14.56 -3.91 -5.59
C PHE A 193 -15.99 -3.44 -5.29
N SER A 194 -16.98 -3.89 -6.06
CA SER A 194 -18.39 -3.58 -5.81
C SER A 194 -19.06 -4.55 -4.83
N HIS A 195 -18.40 -5.64 -4.42
CA HIS A 195 -19.01 -6.66 -3.58
C HIS A 195 -18.85 -6.36 -2.08
N PRO A 196 -19.91 -6.43 -1.24
CA PRO A 196 -19.83 -6.11 0.19
C PRO A 196 -18.79 -6.91 0.96
N ALA A 197 -18.63 -8.20 0.65
CA ALA A 197 -17.66 -9.06 1.34
C ALA A 197 -16.22 -8.56 1.21
N PHE A 198 -15.88 -7.88 0.11
CA PHE A 198 -14.56 -7.25 -0.06
C PHE A 198 -14.33 -6.11 0.93
N TRP A 199 -15.38 -5.41 1.34
CA TRP A 199 -15.29 -4.31 2.32
C TRP A 199 -15.33 -4.79 3.76
N LYS A 200 -15.93 -5.97 3.99
CA LYS A 200 -15.96 -6.63 5.30
C LYS A 200 -14.64 -7.33 5.61
N ALA A 201 -14.03 -8.00 4.63
CA ALA A 201 -12.76 -8.70 4.81
C ALA A 201 -11.61 -7.76 5.15
N CYS A 202 -10.62 -8.23 5.92
CA CYS A 202 -9.40 -7.46 6.16
C CYS A 202 -8.37 -7.76 5.05
N LEU A 203 -8.07 -6.76 4.20
CA LEU A 203 -7.06 -6.90 3.14
C LEU A 203 -6.00 -5.78 3.28
N PRO A 204 -4.95 -5.98 4.11
CA PRO A 204 -4.00 -4.92 4.54
C PRO A 204 -3.09 -4.37 3.44
N ALA A 205 -3.26 -4.79 2.19
CA ALA A 205 -2.58 -4.25 1.03
C ALA A 205 -3.53 -3.62 -0.01
N MET A 206 -4.84 -3.68 0.21
CA MET A 206 -5.86 -3.33 -0.78
C MET A 206 -6.96 -2.43 -0.24
N ASN A 207 -7.67 -2.81 0.81
CA ASN A 207 -9.01 -2.25 1.07
C ASN A 207 -9.08 -1.27 2.25
N GLY A 208 -7.95 -0.71 2.67
CA GLY A 208 -7.93 0.35 3.66
C GLY A 208 -8.76 1.56 3.23
N VAL A 209 -9.51 2.08 4.18
CA VAL A 209 -10.30 3.29 4.05
C VAL A 209 -9.74 4.30 5.02
N ALA A 210 -9.62 5.55 4.58
CA ALA A 210 -9.19 6.66 5.39
C ALA A 210 -9.79 7.96 4.84
N THR A 211 -10.05 8.92 5.71
CA THR A 211 -10.19 10.32 5.29
C THR A 211 -8.81 10.91 5.01
N ALA A 212 -8.73 11.93 4.15
CA ALA A 212 -7.46 12.63 3.86
C ALA A 212 -6.81 13.15 5.15
N ARG A 213 -7.63 13.69 6.05
CA ARG A 213 -7.21 14.26 7.33
C ARG A 213 -6.62 13.21 8.26
N SER A 214 -7.29 12.06 8.42
CA SER A 214 -6.79 10.98 9.27
C SER A 214 -5.51 10.35 8.72
N LEU A 215 -5.44 10.19 7.40
CA LEU A 215 -4.22 9.68 6.76
C LEU A 215 -3.06 10.66 6.91
N ALA A 216 -3.30 11.96 6.69
CA ALA A 216 -2.30 13.01 6.93
C ALA A 216 -1.86 13.02 8.39
N LYS A 217 -2.79 12.92 9.35
CA LYS A 217 -2.49 12.90 10.79
C LYS A 217 -1.59 11.72 11.17
N MET A 218 -1.85 10.52 10.64
CA MET A 218 -0.99 9.36 10.84
C MET A 218 0.44 9.60 10.30
N TYR A 219 0.57 10.13 9.09
CA TYR A 219 1.89 10.48 8.53
C TYR A 219 2.55 11.66 9.24
N ALA A 220 1.77 12.59 9.81
CA ALA A 220 2.30 13.72 10.58
C ALA A 220 3.13 13.24 11.77
N ALA A 221 2.68 12.19 12.47
CA ALA A 221 3.47 11.56 13.53
C ALA A 221 4.85 11.12 13.03
N LEU A 222 4.95 10.51 11.85
CA LEU A 222 6.24 10.12 11.26
C LEU A 222 7.08 11.34 10.86
N SER A 223 6.46 12.39 10.32
CA SER A 223 7.16 13.63 9.96
C SER A 223 7.71 14.40 11.17
N LEU A 224 7.17 14.15 12.37
CA LEU A 224 7.57 14.77 13.63
C LEU A 224 8.42 13.84 14.50
N GLY A 225 9.12 12.87 13.90
CA GLY A 225 10.03 11.97 14.63
C GLY A 225 9.33 10.84 15.40
N GLY A 226 8.09 10.52 15.03
CA GLY A 226 7.34 9.38 15.53
C GLY A 226 6.28 9.70 16.59
N GLU A 227 6.04 10.97 16.90
CA GLU A 227 5.07 11.41 17.91
C GLU A 227 4.19 12.56 17.39
N LEU A 228 2.91 12.53 17.74
CA LEU A 228 1.97 13.62 17.46
C LEU A 228 0.99 13.78 18.62
N ASP A 229 0.75 15.01 19.07
CA ASP A 229 -0.19 15.34 20.15
C ASP A 229 0.03 14.50 21.43
N GLY A 230 1.29 14.21 21.79
CA GLY A 230 1.66 13.37 22.93
C GLY A 230 1.50 11.86 22.71
N VAL A 231 1.10 11.44 21.52
CA VAL A 231 0.92 10.03 21.15
C VAL A 231 2.12 9.59 20.33
N ARG A 232 2.97 8.75 20.93
CA ARG A 232 4.13 8.17 20.27
C ARG A 232 3.72 6.90 19.52
N LEU A 233 3.86 6.92 18.19
CA LEU A 233 3.75 5.71 17.36
C LEU A 233 5.09 4.97 17.32
N VAL A 234 6.18 5.67 17.01
CA VAL A 234 7.51 5.08 16.81
C VAL A 234 8.60 5.96 17.43
N SER A 235 9.82 5.44 17.56
CA SER A 235 10.98 6.28 17.89
C SER A 235 11.51 6.99 16.64
N GLU A 236 12.25 8.08 16.83
CA GLU A 236 12.89 8.80 15.73
C GLU A 236 13.89 7.90 14.97
N GLU A 237 14.57 7.01 15.68
CA GLU A 237 15.44 6.00 15.07
C GLU A 237 14.67 5.06 14.13
N ILE A 238 13.48 4.61 14.54
CA ILE A 238 12.62 3.77 13.70
C ILE A 238 12.12 4.55 12.49
N VAL A 239 11.78 5.84 12.63
CA VAL A 239 11.44 6.70 11.48
C VAL A 239 12.61 6.74 10.48
N ARG A 240 13.84 6.98 10.97
CA ARG A 240 15.03 7.04 10.11
C ARG A 240 15.29 5.71 9.40
N LYS A 241 15.22 4.59 10.13
CA LYS A 241 15.36 3.23 9.56
C LYS A 241 14.27 2.94 8.52
N ALA A 242 13.01 3.29 8.83
CA ALA A 242 11.89 3.08 7.94
C ALA A 242 11.99 3.92 6.65
N ALA A 243 12.62 5.09 6.72
CA ALA A 243 12.86 5.98 5.59
C ALA A 243 14.08 5.60 4.74
N GLU A 244 14.90 4.62 5.15
CA GLU A 244 16.10 4.23 4.42
C GLU A 244 15.78 3.45 3.14
N VAL A 245 16.44 3.79 2.03
CA VAL A 245 16.26 3.10 0.75
C VAL A 245 16.92 1.71 0.81
N GLN A 246 16.13 0.66 0.63
CA GLN A 246 16.55 -0.73 0.64
C GLN A 246 17.01 -1.22 -0.74
N THR A 247 16.42 -0.68 -1.82
CA THR A 247 16.81 -1.04 -3.20
C THR A 247 16.50 0.12 -4.15
N LYS A 248 17.40 0.36 -5.12
CA LYS A 248 17.21 1.30 -6.23
C LYS A 248 16.94 0.61 -7.57
N ARG A 249 16.81 -0.72 -7.58
CA ARG A 249 16.60 -1.50 -8.80
C ARG A 249 15.22 -1.25 -9.39
N ALA A 250 15.10 -1.40 -10.71
CA ALA A 250 13.80 -1.45 -11.36
C ALA A 250 12.99 -2.63 -10.82
N ASP A 251 11.73 -2.38 -10.49
CA ASP A 251 10.85 -3.42 -9.94
C ASP A 251 10.39 -4.39 -11.03
N LYS A 252 10.41 -5.70 -10.76
CA LYS A 252 10.00 -6.71 -11.76
C LYS A 252 8.50 -6.67 -12.11
N VAL A 253 7.68 -6.02 -11.30
CA VAL A 253 6.22 -5.90 -11.51
C VAL A 253 5.85 -4.49 -11.95
N ILE A 254 6.44 -3.45 -11.34
CA ILE A 254 6.12 -2.05 -11.66
C ILE A 254 7.00 -1.49 -12.80
N PHE A 255 8.14 -2.12 -13.11
CA PHE A 255 9.12 -1.71 -14.11
C PHE A 255 9.71 -0.30 -13.91
N TYR A 256 9.49 0.28 -12.73
CA TYR A 256 9.98 1.59 -12.32
C TYR A 256 10.72 1.48 -10.97
N PRO A 257 11.86 2.17 -10.79
CA PRO A 257 12.59 2.14 -9.52
C PRO A 257 11.87 2.99 -8.46
N LEU A 258 11.01 2.34 -7.67
CA LEU A 258 10.26 2.98 -6.58
C LEU A 258 11.12 3.32 -5.35
N HIS A 259 12.42 2.98 -5.35
CA HIS A 259 13.32 3.18 -4.22
C HIS A 259 12.72 2.66 -2.91
N TRP A 260 12.33 1.38 -2.89
CA TRP A 260 11.63 0.76 -1.78
C TRP A 260 12.37 0.99 -0.46
N LYS A 261 11.60 1.37 0.55
CA LYS A 261 12.01 1.53 1.95
C LYS A 261 11.34 0.43 2.77
N LEU A 262 11.34 0.50 4.09
CA LEU A 262 10.65 -0.52 4.90
C LEU A 262 9.13 -0.28 4.86
N GLY A 263 8.43 -0.87 3.89
CA GLY A 263 6.97 -0.77 3.78
C GLY A 263 6.47 0.49 3.05
N TYR A 264 7.39 1.35 2.64
CA TYR A 264 7.15 2.61 1.94
C TYR A 264 7.96 2.68 0.65
N HIS A 265 7.66 3.66 -0.20
CA HIS A 265 8.44 4.01 -1.38
C HIS A 265 8.72 5.52 -1.44
N ARG A 266 9.55 5.92 -2.40
CA ARG A 266 9.76 7.34 -2.73
C ARG A 266 8.43 8.03 -3.00
N THR A 267 8.34 9.29 -2.61
CA THR A 267 7.26 10.13 -3.14
C THR A 267 7.69 10.69 -4.48
N ASP A 268 6.82 10.64 -5.47
CA ASP A 268 7.05 11.33 -6.74
C ASP A 268 6.29 12.66 -6.76
N ALA A 269 6.95 13.69 -7.26
CA ALA A 269 6.37 14.99 -7.57
C ALA A 269 6.55 15.27 -9.05
N PHE A 270 5.59 15.96 -9.67
CA PHE A 270 5.66 16.24 -11.10
C PHE A 270 6.90 17.07 -11.44
N LEU A 271 7.80 16.50 -12.26
CA LEU A 271 9.09 17.09 -12.67
C LEU A 271 10.04 17.45 -11.52
N MET A 272 9.87 16.86 -10.34
CA MET A 272 10.69 17.16 -9.16
C MET A 272 10.97 15.88 -8.36
N ASP A 273 12.19 15.76 -7.83
CA ASP A 273 12.55 14.71 -6.89
C ASP A 273 12.33 15.18 -5.44
N VAL A 274 11.81 14.31 -4.58
CA VAL A 274 11.56 14.60 -3.14
C VAL A 274 12.12 13.47 -2.27
N PRO A 275 13.45 13.27 -2.28
CA PRO A 275 14.08 12.07 -1.74
C PRO A 275 13.92 11.88 -0.22
N GLU A 276 13.65 12.96 0.52
CA GLU A 276 13.40 12.95 1.96
C GLU A 276 11.98 12.52 2.32
N ALA A 277 11.04 12.55 1.35
CA ALA A 277 9.66 12.15 1.56
C ALA A 277 9.47 10.65 1.29
N PHE A 278 8.77 9.99 2.21
CA PHE A 278 8.43 8.58 2.08
C PHE A 278 6.99 8.32 2.47
N GLY A 279 6.38 7.33 1.82
CA GLY A 279 4.99 6.99 2.05
C GLY A 279 4.55 5.86 1.14
N HIS A 280 3.24 5.75 0.95
CA HIS A 280 2.70 4.79 0.01
C HIS A 280 1.47 5.33 -0.70
N PHE A 281 1.43 5.11 -2.01
CA PHE A 281 0.30 5.46 -2.86
C PHE A 281 -0.40 4.25 -3.45
N GLY A 282 -1.70 4.38 -3.58
CA GLY A 282 -2.60 3.42 -4.18
C GLY A 282 -2.63 3.53 -5.69
N LEU A 283 -3.04 2.45 -6.34
CA LEU A 283 -3.49 2.52 -7.72
C LEU A 283 -4.61 3.56 -7.84
N GLY A 284 -4.44 4.52 -8.74
CA GLY A 284 -5.35 5.65 -8.90
C GLY A 284 -4.97 6.87 -8.07
N GLY A 285 -4.00 6.79 -7.16
CA GLY A 285 -3.38 7.95 -6.53
C GLY A 285 -3.71 8.18 -5.04
N ALA A 286 -4.65 7.44 -4.46
CA ALA A 286 -4.99 7.63 -3.04
C ALA A 286 -3.88 7.10 -2.12
N GLY A 287 -3.41 7.90 -1.17
CA GLY A 287 -2.31 7.56 -0.28
C GLY A 287 -1.78 8.76 0.49
N GLY A 288 -0.56 8.65 1.01
CA GLY A 288 0.07 9.74 1.74
C GLY A 288 1.55 9.52 1.95
N TRP A 289 2.21 10.56 2.44
CA TRP A 289 3.64 10.58 2.75
C TRP A 289 3.96 11.48 3.93
N ALA A 290 5.13 11.25 4.51
CA ALA A 290 5.78 12.09 5.50
C ALA A 290 7.13 12.58 4.97
N ASN A 291 7.50 13.82 5.29
CA ASN A 291 8.83 14.38 5.11
C ASN A 291 9.31 14.92 6.47
N PRO A 292 10.19 14.18 7.16
CA PRO A 292 10.74 14.61 8.45
C PRO A 292 11.60 15.88 8.38
N ALA A 293 12.33 16.09 7.27
CA ALA A 293 13.17 17.27 7.08
C ALA A 293 12.35 18.57 7.04
N LEU A 294 11.14 18.50 6.48
CA LEU A 294 10.21 19.63 6.41
C LEU A 294 9.16 19.63 7.54
N LYS A 295 9.16 18.63 8.43
CA LYS A 295 8.12 18.42 9.45
C LYS A 295 6.71 18.46 8.84
N LEU A 296 6.57 17.80 7.68
CA LEU A 296 5.41 17.91 6.83
C LEU A 296 4.86 16.53 6.46
N SER A 297 3.55 16.44 6.32
CA SER A 297 2.88 15.25 5.84
C SER A 297 1.73 15.59 4.91
N LEU A 298 1.42 14.68 3.99
CA LEU A 298 0.28 14.78 3.09
C LEU A 298 -0.56 13.50 3.15
N GLY A 299 -1.87 13.67 3.20
CA GLY A 299 -2.85 12.62 2.93
C GLY A 299 -3.74 13.05 1.78
N PHE A 300 -3.87 12.21 0.76
CA PHE A 300 -4.70 12.45 -0.41
C PHE A 300 -5.57 11.23 -0.70
N VAL A 301 -6.89 11.42 -0.73
CA VAL A 301 -7.85 10.37 -1.05
C VAL A 301 -8.94 10.90 -1.97
N HIS A 302 -9.44 10.06 -2.86
CA HIS A 302 -10.56 10.34 -3.75
C HIS A 302 -11.33 9.06 -4.07
N ASN A 303 -12.47 9.21 -4.75
CA ASN A 303 -13.32 8.10 -5.19
C ASN A 303 -13.29 7.87 -6.71
N SER A 304 -12.41 8.54 -7.46
CA SER A 304 -12.21 8.22 -8.88
C SER A 304 -11.68 6.79 -9.08
N SER A 305 -12.09 6.14 -10.17
CA SER A 305 -11.66 4.79 -10.55
C SER A 305 -10.15 4.59 -10.38
N PRO A 306 -9.71 3.44 -9.83
CA PRO A 306 -8.29 3.17 -9.61
C PRO A 306 -7.48 3.16 -10.92
N PHE A 307 -8.13 2.89 -12.05
CA PHE A 307 -7.47 2.86 -13.37
C PHE A 307 -7.45 4.24 -14.07
N SER A 308 -7.86 5.30 -13.37
CA SER A 308 -7.85 6.66 -13.91
C SER A 308 -6.43 7.23 -13.92
N ILE A 309 -5.94 7.59 -15.13
CA ILE A 309 -4.70 8.36 -15.29
C ILE A 309 -4.79 9.68 -14.51
N THR A 310 -5.93 10.36 -14.57
CA THR A 310 -6.19 11.60 -13.85
C THR A 310 -5.99 11.45 -12.34
N GLY A 311 -6.37 10.31 -11.76
CA GLY A 311 -6.11 10.02 -10.35
C GLY A 311 -4.62 9.98 -10.02
N GLN A 312 -3.85 9.22 -10.81
CA GLN A 312 -2.40 9.13 -10.64
C GLN A 312 -1.71 10.49 -10.82
N THR A 313 -2.10 11.24 -11.86
CA THR A 313 -1.53 12.57 -12.12
C THR A 313 -1.81 13.55 -10.98
N ARG A 314 -3.01 13.53 -10.38
CA ARG A 314 -3.32 14.40 -9.23
C ARG A 314 -2.37 14.17 -8.06
N THR A 315 -1.91 12.94 -7.85
CA THR A 315 -0.99 12.61 -6.74
C THR A 315 0.34 13.34 -6.87
N VAL A 316 0.97 13.23 -8.03
CA VAL A 316 2.28 13.87 -8.29
C VAL A 316 2.13 15.39 -8.38
N MET A 317 0.99 15.89 -8.87
CA MET A 317 0.69 17.32 -8.90
C MET A 317 0.42 17.90 -7.51
N MET A 318 -0.27 17.17 -6.61
CA MET A 318 -0.51 17.62 -5.24
C MET A 318 0.78 17.71 -4.45
N THR A 319 1.68 16.72 -4.59
CA THR A 319 3.01 16.80 -3.97
C THR A 319 3.78 18.01 -4.51
N ALA A 320 3.80 18.21 -5.83
CA ALA A 320 4.46 19.39 -6.43
C ALA A 320 3.87 20.71 -5.88
N ALA A 321 2.54 20.86 -5.88
CA ALA A 321 1.87 22.07 -5.40
C ALA A 321 2.19 22.40 -3.93
N VAL A 322 2.32 21.38 -3.07
CA VAL A 322 2.72 21.57 -1.67
C VAL A 322 4.15 22.12 -1.58
N TYR A 323 5.10 21.54 -2.31
CA TYR A 323 6.48 22.03 -2.31
C TYR A 323 6.60 23.41 -2.96
N GLU A 324 5.80 23.70 -3.98
CA GLU A 324 5.72 25.04 -4.58
C GLU A 324 5.21 26.08 -3.56
N SER A 325 4.23 25.72 -2.74
CA SER A 325 3.69 26.63 -1.71
C SER A 325 4.70 26.96 -0.60
N LEU A 326 5.71 26.10 -0.41
CA LEU A 326 6.82 26.33 0.53
C LEU A 326 7.97 27.14 -0.11
N GLY A 327 7.88 27.47 -1.40
CA GLY A 327 8.93 28.16 -2.13
C GLY A 327 10.17 27.31 -2.44
N ILE A 328 10.11 25.99 -2.19
CA ILE A 328 11.23 25.04 -2.41
C ILE A 328 11.39 24.73 -3.91
N TYR A 329 10.29 24.84 -4.66
CA TYR A 329 10.22 24.59 -6.09
C TYR A 329 9.36 25.67 -6.75
N LYS A 330 9.74 26.09 -7.96
CA LYS A 330 8.88 26.96 -8.79
C LYS A 330 8.50 26.16 -10.04
N GLY A 331 7.30 25.62 -10.04
CA GLY A 331 6.83 24.72 -11.09
C GLY A 331 5.57 25.22 -11.79
N VAL A 332 4.63 24.30 -12.02
CA VAL A 332 3.44 24.54 -12.84
C VAL A 332 2.48 25.50 -12.14
N CYS A 333 2.27 25.39 -10.82
CA CYS A 333 1.34 26.29 -10.13
C CYS A 333 1.87 27.72 -10.06
N HIS A 334 3.17 27.90 -9.83
CA HIS A 334 3.83 29.20 -9.95
C HIS A 334 3.70 29.75 -11.36
N THR A 335 3.99 28.93 -12.38
CA THR A 335 3.90 29.32 -13.80
C THR A 335 2.49 29.74 -14.21
N LEU A 336 1.47 29.01 -13.75
CA LEU A 336 0.06 29.33 -14.02
C LEU A 336 -0.40 30.62 -13.32
N ARG A 337 0.16 30.94 -12.14
CA ARG A 337 -0.23 32.13 -11.36
C ARG A 337 0.56 33.38 -11.70
N HIS A 338 1.83 33.24 -12.09
CA HIS A 338 2.77 34.34 -12.22
C HIS A 338 3.38 34.46 -13.64
N GLY A 339 2.96 33.60 -14.57
CA GLY A 339 3.56 33.49 -15.91
C GLY A 339 4.80 32.59 -15.91
N PRO A 340 5.27 32.17 -17.09
CA PRO A 340 6.47 31.34 -17.20
C PRO A 340 7.69 32.07 -16.63
N ILE A 341 8.42 31.39 -15.75
CA ILE A 341 9.76 31.82 -15.38
C ILE A 341 10.67 31.52 -16.57
N VAL A 342 11.00 32.54 -17.35
CA VAL A 342 12.01 32.45 -18.40
C VAL A 342 13.39 32.58 -17.78
N ASP A 343 13.75 31.68 -16.87
CA ASP A 343 15.12 31.53 -16.35
C ASP A 343 15.40 30.03 -16.21
N LEU A 344 15.59 29.38 -17.36
CA LEU A 344 16.18 28.06 -17.39
C LEU A 344 17.52 28.14 -18.14
N VAL A 345 18.54 27.67 -17.42
CA VAL A 345 19.95 27.45 -17.80
C VAL A 345 20.89 28.63 -17.49
N PRO A 346 21.75 28.53 -16.45
CA PRO A 346 22.92 29.39 -16.40
C PRO A 346 23.76 29.09 -17.63
N LYS A 347 24.08 30.12 -18.42
CA LYS A 347 25.06 30.01 -19.51
C LYS A 347 26.30 29.32 -18.92
N ARG A 348 26.65 28.14 -19.45
CA ARG A 348 27.97 27.55 -19.22
C ARG A 348 29.00 28.59 -19.69
N SER A 349 29.75 29.15 -18.73
CA SER A 349 31.01 29.84 -18.96
C SER A 349 32.16 28.87 -18.68
#